data_AF-A0A2H6HHZ4-F1
#
_entry.id   AF-A0A2H6HHZ4-F1
#
_cell.length_a   1.000
_cell.length_b   1.000
_cell.length_c   1.000
_cell.angle_alpha   90.00
_cell.angle_beta   90.00
_cell.angle_gamma   90.00
#
_symmetry.space_group_name_H-M   'P 1'
#
loop_
_entity.id
_entity.type
_entity.pdbx_description
1 polymer ?
#
loop_
_entity_poly.entity_id
_entity_poly.type
_entity_poly.pdbx_seq_one_letter_code
_entity_poly.pdbx_strand_id
1 'polypeptide(L)' 'MRKIVTTLMILVGFGLMVLSYTALGTPQCNTSVACSNPRVAFAAGIFVVGIVVAFSSAIFYSVYKGPR' A
#
# COMPACT_ATOMS: atom_id res chain seq x y z
N MET A 1 11.95 12.90 15.13
CA MET A 1 10.57 12.42 14.87
C MET A 1 10.17 12.41 13.39
N ARG A 2 10.36 13.51 12.64
CA ARG A 2 9.95 13.60 11.22
C ARG A 2 10.43 12.46 10.33
N LYS A 3 11.73 12.15 10.37
CA LYS A 3 12.33 11.07 9.57
C LYS A 3 11.67 9.73 9.87
N ILE A 4 11.50 9.39 11.15
CA ILE A 4 10.89 8.13 11.60
C ILE A 4 9.46 8.00 11.06
N VAL A 5 8.62 9.02 11.25
CA VAL A 5 7.23 8.99 10.76
C VAL A 5 7.17 8.86 9.23
N THR A 6 8.03 9.59 8.53
CA THR A 6 8.11 9.51 7.06
C THR A 6 8.49 8.10 6.62
N THR A 7 9.51 7.50 7.23
CA THR A 7 9.93 6.12 6.93
C THR A 7 8.80 5.13 7.22
N LEU A 8 8.08 5.28 8.33
CA LEU A 8 6.93 4.43 8.65
C LEU A 8 5.80 4.57 7.61
N MET A 9 5.49 5.79 7.17
CA MET A 9 4.50 6.00 6.11
C MET A 9 4.89 5.29 4.80
N ILE A 10 6.17 5.37 4.41
CA ILE A 10 6.68 4.66 3.23
C ILE A 10 6.51 3.15 3.42
N LEU A 11 6.95 2.61 4.55
CA LEU A 11 6.88 1.17 4.83
C LEU A 11 5.45 0.66 4.89
N VAL A 12 4.53 1.41 5.52
CA VAL A 12 3.11 1.06 5.58
C VAL A 12 2.49 1.12 4.18
N GLY A 13 2.74 2.19 3.41
CA GLY A 13 2.23 2.33 2.04
C GLY A 13 2.70 1.20 1.14
N PHE A 14 4.00 0.87 1.17
CA PHE A 14 4.55 -0.28 0.44
C PHE A 14 3.99 -1.62 0.93
N GLY A 15 3.87 -1.80 2.24
CA GLY A 15 3.27 -3.01 2.82
C GLY A 15 1.85 -3.23 2.33
N LEU A 16 1.03 -2.18 2.29
CA LEU A 16 -0.34 -2.23 1.77
C LEU A 16 -0.36 -2.63 0.29
N MET A 17 0.51 -2.04 -0.54
CA MET A 17 0.61 -2.40 -1.96
C MET A 17 1.00 -3.87 -2.14
N VAL A 18 2.02 -4.34 -1.43
CA VAL A 18 2.52 -5.73 -1.52
C VAL A 18 1.44 -6.70 -1.06
N LEU A 19 0.87 -6.51 0.13
CA LEU A 19 -0.16 -7.40 0.67
C LEU A 19 -1.41 -7.41 -0.21
N SER A 20 -1.82 -6.24 -0.69
CA SER A 20 -2.94 -6.11 -1.60
C SER A 20 -2.73 -6.92 -2.88
N TYR A 21 -1.53 -6.91 -3.45
CA TYR A 21 -1.25 -7.68 -4.65
C TYR A 21 -1.11 -9.17 -4.35
N THR A 22 -0.20 -9.54 -3.45
CA THR A 22 0.21 -10.95 -3.28
C THR A 22 -0.83 -11.79 -2.55
N ALA A 23 -1.50 -11.24 -1.55
CA ALA A 23 -2.41 -11.99 -0.69
C ALA A 23 -3.89 -11.80 -1.07
N LEU A 24 -4.26 -10.60 -1.54
CA LEU A 24 -5.66 -10.24 -1.82
C LEU A 24 -6.01 -10.24 -3.31
N GLY A 25 -5.10 -9.78 -4.17
CA GLY A 25 -5.34 -9.60 -5.60
C GLY A 25 -5.05 -10.87 -6.40
N THR A 26 -3.89 -11.46 -6.21
CA THR A 26 -3.38 -12.54 -7.07
C THR A 26 -4.04 -13.89 -6.76
N PRO A 27 -4.76 -14.47 -7.72
CA PRO A 27 -5.34 -15.80 -7.59
C PRO A 27 -4.23 -16.85 -7.65
N GLN A 28 -4.30 -17.87 -6.79
CA GLN A 28 -3.28 -18.92 -6.68
C GLN A 28 -3.60 -20.17 -7.52
N CYS A 29 -4.50 -20.07 -8.50
CA CYS A 29 -4.95 -21.20 -9.32
C CYS A 29 -4.77 -20.92 -10.82
N ASN A 30 -4.49 -21.97 -11.59
CA ASN A 30 -4.19 -21.92 -13.03
C ASN A 30 -5.09 -22.84 -13.87
N THR A 31 -6.18 -23.36 -13.28
CA THR A 31 -6.98 -24.45 -13.86
C THR A 31 -8.31 -24.00 -14.48
N SER A 32 -8.73 -22.74 -14.28
CA SER A 32 -10.03 -22.23 -14.77
C SER A 32 -10.00 -20.71 -14.99
N VAL A 33 -10.84 -20.21 -15.90
CA VAL A 33 -11.07 -18.76 -16.12
C VAL A 33 -11.63 -18.05 -14.88
N ALA A 34 -12.32 -18.78 -13.99
CA ALA A 34 -12.77 -18.24 -12.72
C ALA A 34 -11.58 -17.80 -11.83
N CYS A 35 -10.39 -18.34 -12.08
CA CYS A 35 -9.14 -17.94 -11.44
C CYS A 35 -8.60 -16.59 -11.91
N SER A 36 -9.27 -15.87 -12.82
CA SER A 36 -8.88 -14.50 -13.17
C SER A 36 -9.46 -13.46 -12.21
N ASN A 37 -10.42 -13.83 -11.37
CA ASN A 37 -11.04 -12.91 -10.41
C ASN A 37 -10.15 -12.70 -9.19
N PRO A 38 -10.02 -11.46 -8.68
CA PRO A 38 -9.31 -11.21 -7.43
C PRO A 38 -9.98 -11.94 -6.27
N ARG A 39 -9.20 -12.35 -5.28
CA ARG A 39 -9.73 -13.05 -4.09
C ARG A 39 -10.66 -12.16 -3.26
N VAL A 40 -10.43 -10.85 -3.29
CA VAL A 40 -11.22 -9.85 -2.59
C VAL A 40 -11.48 -8.66 -3.50
N ALA A 41 -12.75 -8.25 -3.60
CA ALA A 41 -13.19 -7.22 -4.55
C ALA A 41 -12.51 -5.85 -4.35
N PHE A 42 -12.11 -5.54 -3.12
CA PHE A 42 -11.50 -4.25 -2.76
C PHE A 42 -9.96 -4.27 -2.75
N ALA A 43 -9.31 -5.33 -3.23
CA ALA A 43 -7.86 -5.40 -3.31
C ALA A 43 -7.29 -4.17 -4.06
N ALA A 44 -7.80 -3.85 -5.25
CA ALA A 44 -7.37 -2.68 -6.00
C ALA A 44 -7.50 -1.36 -5.18
N GLY A 45 -8.54 -1.23 -4.36
CA GLY A 45 -8.73 -0.08 -3.48
C GLY A 45 -7.63 0.03 -2.42
N ILE A 46 -7.27 -1.09 -1.75
CA ILE A 46 -6.19 -1.11 -0.76
C ILE A 46 -4.85 -0.75 -1.41
N PHE A 47 -4.60 -1.23 -2.62
CA PHE A 47 -3.41 -0.88 -3.38
C PHE A 47 -3.30 0.64 -3.58
N VAL A 48 -4.38 1.28 -4.03
CA VAL A 48 -4.44 2.74 -4.23
C VAL A 48 -4.23 3.49 -2.91
N VAL A 49 -4.82 3.02 -1.80
CA VAL A 49 -4.57 3.61 -0.48
C VAL A 49 -3.09 3.52 -0.12
N GLY A 50 -2.43 2.39 -0.40
CA GLY A 50 -0.99 2.22 -0.22
C GLY A 50 -0.15 3.24 -1.00
N ILE A 51 -0.51 3.49 -2.27
CA ILE A 51 0.12 4.55 -3.10
C ILE A 51 -0.06 5.91 -2.42
N VAL A 52 -1.29 6.28 -2.08
CA VAL A 52 -1.59 7.60 -1.51
C VAL A 52 -0.80 7.81 -0.21
N VAL A 53 -0.72 6.81 0.66
CA VAL A 53 0.06 6.88 1.91
C VAL A 53 1.55 7.05 1.63
N ALA A 54 2.11 6.26 0.70
CA ALA A 54 3.53 6.34 0.35
C ALA A 54 3.89 7.70 -0.27
N PHE A 55 3.08 8.23 -1.19
CA PHE A 55 3.32 9.55 -1.79
C PHE A 55 3.11 10.70 -0.80
N SER A 56 2.12 10.57 0.11
CA SER A 56 1.87 11.56 1.16
C SER A 56 3.03 11.68 2.13
N SER A 57 3.93 10.69 2.22
CA SER A 57 5.12 10.78 3.06
C SER A 57 6.06 11.90 2.60
N ALA A 58 6.14 12.18 1.29
CA ALA A 58 6.96 13.26 0.76
C ALA A 58 6.42 14.63 1.20
N ILE A 59 5.10 14.80 1.13
CA ILE A 59 4.41 16.00 1.63
C ILE A 59 4.68 16.14 3.12
N PHE A 60 4.46 15.08 3.91
CA PHE A 60 4.71 15.10 5.35
C PHE A 60 6.16 15.49 5.68
N TYR A 61 7.14 14.91 5.00
CA TYR A 61 8.55 15.20 5.21
C TYR A 61 8.91 16.66 4.91
N SER A 62 8.28 17.24 3.88
CA SER A 62 8.53 18.64 3.47
C SER A 62 7.87 19.66 4.40
N VAL A 63 6.64 19.39 4.86
CA VAL A 63 5.82 20.35 5.61
C VAL A 63 6.01 20.23 7.12
N TYR A 64 6.13 19.01 7.64
CA TYR A 64 6.23 18.78 9.08
C TYR A 64 7.59 19.28 9.59
N LYS A 65 7.60 20.21 10.55
CA LYS A 65 8.86 20.73 11.13
C LYS A 65 9.31 19.97 12.38
N GLY A 66 8.45 19.14 12.97
CA GLY A 66 8.73 18.43 14.22
C GLY A 66 8.87 19.37 15.42
N PRO A 67 8.81 18.84 16.65
CA PRO A 67 9.26 19.58 17.82
C PRO A 67 10.77 19.80 17.67
N ARG A 68 11.24 21.02 17.94
CA ARG A 68 12.67 21.36 18.00
C ARG A 68 13.38 20.45 19.00
#